data_AF-A0AAU4EDN8-F1
#
_entry.id   AF-A0AAU4EDN8-F1
#
_cell.length_a   1.000
_cell.length_b   1.000
_cell.length_c   1.000
_cell.angle_alpha   90.00
_cell.angle_beta   90.00
_cell.angle_gamma   90.00
#
_symmetry.space_group_name_H-M   'P 1'
#
loop_
_entity.id
_entity.type
_entity.pdbx_description
1 polymer ?
#
loop_
_entity_poly.entity_id
_entity_poly.type
_entity_poly.pdbx_seq_one_letter_code
_entity_poly.pdbx_strand_id
1 'polypeptide(L)'
;MEVVVFGISLGHLTVLLLAALYILGPERLPGAVQWLADAVRRVRDLASAAQRRLETELEPEFRELRKPLPDLRALDPATTLRRFLDEVPPSSPPALVAASSSPAIDPDAT
;
A
#
# COMPACT_ATOMS: atom_id res chain seq x y z
N MET A 1 1.53 4.72 16.23
CA MET A 1 2.29 4.93 14.97
C MET A 1 1.32 5.51 13.96
N GLU A 2 1.11 6.83 13.99
CA GLU A 2 0.31 7.49 12.95
C GLU A 2 1.16 7.56 11.69
N VAL A 3 0.74 6.85 10.65
CA VAL A 3 1.37 6.92 9.34
C VAL A 3 0.96 8.25 8.72
N VAL A 4 1.83 9.26 8.84
CA VAL A 4 1.63 10.60 8.29
C VAL A 4 2.36 10.68 6.96
N VAL A 5 1.59 10.74 5.88
CA VAL A 5 2.09 11.01 4.53
C VAL A 5 1.11 12.02 3.92
N PHE A 6 1.49 13.31 3.93
CA PHE A 6 0.78 14.48 3.38
C PHE A 6 -0.56 14.89 4.03
N GLY A 7 -0.59 15.35 5.30
CA GLY A 7 -1.77 16.01 5.89
C GLY A 7 -3.07 15.17 5.99
N ILE A 8 -3.02 13.95 5.47
CA ILE A 8 -4.07 12.94 5.41
C ILE A 8 -3.64 11.92 6.46
N SER A 9 -4.33 11.89 7.60
CA SER A 9 -4.11 10.81 8.56
C SER A 9 -4.62 9.49 7.98
N LEU A 10 -4.16 8.37 8.53
CA LEU A 10 -4.64 7.03 8.14
C LEU A 10 -6.18 6.92 8.19
N GLY A 11 -6.84 7.68 9.07
CA GLY A 11 -8.30 7.79 9.13
C GLY A 11 -8.91 8.39 7.86
N HIS A 12 -8.31 9.44 7.30
CA HIS A 12 -8.77 10.03 6.04
C HIS A 12 -8.59 9.08 4.85
N LEU A 13 -7.48 8.34 4.81
CA LEU A 13 -7.26 7.30 3.79
C LEU A 13 -8.32 6.19 3.88
N THR A 14 -8.70 5.80 5.09
CA THR A 14 -9.77 4.82 5.32
C THR A 14 -11.11 5.34 4.82
N VAL A 15 -11.46 6.59 5.12
CA VAL A 15 -12.68 7.23 4.61
C VAL A 15 -12.67 7.31 3.08
N LEU A 16 -11.55 7.69 2.47
CA LEU A 16 -11.37 7.69 1.01
C LEU A 16 -11.53 6.30 0.40
N LEU A 17 -10.98 5.27 1.04
CA LEU A 17 -11.11 3.89 0.61
C LEU A 17 -12.59 3.48 0.64
N LEU A 18 -13.29 3.71 1.76
CA LEU A 18 -14.72 3.41 1.87
C LEU A 18 -15.55 4.19 0.85
N ALA A 19 -15.28 5.49 0.67
CA ALA A 19 -15.96 6.32 -0.31
C ALA A 19 -15.72 5.83 -1.74
N ALA A 20 -14.49 5.44 -2.07
CA ALA A 20 -14.15 4.84 -3.36
C ALA A 20 -14.85 3.49 -3.56
N LEU A 21 -14.90 2.62 -2.54
CA LEU A 21 -15.66 1.37 -2.57
C LEU A 21 -17.15 1.64 -2.79
N TYR A 22 -17.70 2.67 -2.13
CA TYR A 22 -19.12 3.00 -2.20
C TYR A 22 -19.51 3.60 -3.56
N ILE A 23 -18.72 4.55 -4.07
CA ILE A 23 -18.98 5.24 -5.35
C ILE A 23 -18.70 4.31 -6.54
N LEU A 24 -17.59 3.57 -6.51
CA LEU A 24 -17.14 2.73 -7.63
C LEU A 24 -17.73 1.31 -7.58
N GLY A 25 -18.13 0.84 -6.40
CA GLY A 25 -18.57 -0.53 -6.13
C GLY A 25 -17.38 -1.46 -5.78
N PRO A 26 -17.51 -2.33 -4.76
CA PRO A 26 -16.43 -3.23 -4.33
C PRO A 26 -16.05 -4.26 -5.39
N GLU A 27 -16.92 -4.56 -6.36
CA GLU A 27 -16.64 -5.50 -7.44
C GLU A 27 -15.71 -4.91 -8.51
N ARG A 28 -15.61 -3.58 -8.60
CA ARG A 28 -14.86 -2.87 -9.67
C ARG A 28 -13.42 -2.54 -9.27
N LEU A 29 -13.16 -2.34 -7.98
CA LEU A 29 -11.82 -2.01 -7.47
C LEU A 29 -10.77 -3.10 -7.73
N PRO A 30 -11.02 -4.40 -7.47
CA PRO A 30 -10.04 -5.45 -7.73
C PRO A 30 -9.64 -5.50 -9.20
N GLY A 31 -10.61 -5.30 -10.11
CA GLY A 31 -10.36 -5.25 -11.55
C GLY A 31 -9.53 -4.03 -11.97
N ALA A 32 -9.79 -2.85 -11.40
CA ALA A 32 -9.04 -1.63 -11.70
C ALA A 32 -7.57 -1.74 -11.26
N VAL A 33 -7.30 -2.33 -10.09
CA VAL A 33 -5.94 -2.56 -9.60
C VAL A 33 -5.18 -3.53 -10.51
N GLN A 34 -5.83 -4.58 -10.99
CA GLN A 34 -5.22 -5.53 -11.93
C GLN A 34 -4.81 -4.83 -13.24
N TRP A 35 -5.69 -4.00 -13.81
CA TRP A 35 -5.37 -3.24 -15.02
C TRP A 35 -4.20 -2.28 -14.79
N LEU A 36 -4.17 -1.57 -13.66
CA LEU A 36 -3.07 -0.67 -13.32
C LEU A 36 -1.76 -1.44 -13.14
N ALA A 37 -1.79 -2.57 -12.43
CA ALA A 37 -0.61 -3.42 -12.24
C ALA A 37 -0.05 -3.91 -13.57
N ASP A 38 -0.92 -4.33 -14.48
CA ASP A 38 -0.51 -4.75 -15.82
C ASP A 38 0.02 -3.59 -16.67
N ALA A 39 -0.59 -2.41 -16.57
CA ALA A 39 -0.09 -1.21 -17.24
C ALA A 39 1.31 -0.83 -16.74
N VAL A 40 1.53 -0.84 -15.42
CA VAL A 40 2.85 -0.57 -14.82
C VAL A 40 3.88 -1.61 -15.26
N ARG A 41 3.52 -2.91 -15.29
CA ARG A 41 4.39 -3.97 -15.81
C ARG A 41 4.81 -3.70 -17.26
N ARG A 42 3.85 -3.37 -18.12
CA ARG A 42 4.12 -3.05 -19.54
C ARG A 42 5.05 -1.86 -19.68
N VAL A 43 4.80 -0.78 -18.93
CA VAL A 43 5.67 0.41 -18.93
C VAL A 43 7.09 0.06 -18.47
N ARG A 44 7.24 -0.76 -17.42
CA ARG A 44 8.55 -1.22 -16.95
C ARG A 44 9.27 -2.04 -18.02
N ASP A 45 8.57 -2.91 -18.72
CA ASP A 45 9.15 -3.77 -19.75
C ASP A 45 9.57 -2.94 -20.97
N LEU A 46 8.76 -1.94 -21.36
CA LEU A 46 9.08 -0.94 -22.39
C LEU A 46 10.34 -0.14 -22.02
N ALA A 47 10.39 0.39 -20.78
CA ALA A 47 11.54 1.12 -20.27
C ALA A 47 12.81 0.25 -20.25
N SER A 48 12.69 -1.00 -19.80
CA SER A 48 13.81 -1.96 -19.76
C SER A 48 14.30 -2.33 -21.16
N ALA A 49 13.39 -2.45 -22.14
CA ALA A 49 13.74 -2.73 -23.53
C ALA A 49 14.45 -1.55 -24.20
N ALA A 50 13.97 -0.32 -23.98
CA ALA A 50 14.62 0.89 -24.48
C ALA A 50 16.00 1.07 -23.83
N GLN A 51 16.10 0.87 -22.51
CA GLN A 51 17.36 0.94 -21.78
C GLN A 51 18.40 -0.05 -22.30
N ARG A 52 18.01 -1.30 -22.60
CA ARG A 52 18.91 -2.30 -23.20
C ARG A 52 19.46 -1.88 -24.56
N ARG A 53 18.65 -1.23 -25.38
CA ARG A 53 19.08 -0.73 -26.71
C ARG A 53 20.07 0.42 -26.55
N LEU A 54 19.78 1.38 -25.68
CA LEU A 54 20.67 2.51 -25.37
C LEU A 54 21.99 2.04 -24.73
N GLU A 55 21.94 1.04 -23.84
CA GLU A 55 23.12 0.42 -23.24
C GLU A 55 23.98 -0.31 -24.28
N THR A 56 23.42 -0.74 -25.41
CA THR A 56 24.18 -1.39 -26.49
C THR A 56 24.79 -0.38 -27.46
N GLU A 57 24.16 0.78 -27.67
CA GLU A 57 24.59 1.78 -28.67
C GLU A 57 25.39 2.96 -28.08
N LEU A 58 25.20 3.30 -26.79
CA LEU A 58 25.83 4.44 -26.10
C LEU A 58 26.57 3.93 -24.86
N GLU A 59 27.72 3.30 -25.09
CA GLU A 59 28.47 2.58 -24.05
C GLU A 59 29.02 3.46 -22.90
N PRO A 60 29.52 4.69 -23.12
CA PRO A 60 30.11 5.48 -22.02
C PRO A 60 29.11 6.35 -21.24
N GLU A 61 28.16 7.03 -21.90
CA GLU A 61 27.30 8.03 -21.23
C GLU A 61 26.23 7.42 -20.32
N PHE A 62 25.77 6.20 -20.62
CA PHE A 62 24.68 5.55 -19.87
C PHE A 62 25.14 4.99 -18.50
N ARG A 63 26.45 4.77 -18.31
CA ARG A 63 27.00 4.18 -17.08
C ARG A 63 27.08 5.19 -15.95
N GLU A 64 27.35 6.46 -16.27
CA GLU A 64 27.35 7.54 -15.30
C GLU A 64 25.95 7.80 -14.74
N LEU A 65 24.91 7.69 -15.59
CA LEU A 65 23.52 7.82 -15.18
C LEU A 65 23.02 6.67 -14.30
N ARG A 66 23.67 5.49 -14.32
CA ARG A 66 23.33 4.37 -13.43
C ARG A 66 23.89 4.51 -12.01
N LYS A 67 24.93 5.31 -11.77
CA LYS A 67 25.49 5.56 -10.42
C LYS A 67 24.46 6.05 -9.38
N PRO A 68 23.49 6.91 -9.69
CA PRO A 68 22.47 7.36 -8.72
C PRO A 68 21.27 6.40 -8.52
N LEU A 69 21.06 5.41 -9.39
CA LEU A 69 19.95 4.45 -9.28
C LEU A 69 20.05 3.40 -8.14
N PRO A 70 21.23 2.91 -7.71
CA PRO A 70 21.30 1.95 -6.60
C PRO A 70 20.68 2.49 -5.30
N ASP A 71 20.77 3.79 -5.04
CA ASP A 71 20.20 4.41 -3.83
C ASP A 71 18.66 4.32 -3.81
N LEU A 72 18.02 4.27 -4.97
CA LEU A 72 16.55 4.18 -5.08
C LEU A 72 16.03 2.75 -4.88
N ARG A 73 16.79 1.73 -5.30
CA ARG A 73 16.42 0.32 -5.04
C ARG A 73 16.57 -0.07 -3.57
N ALA A 74 17.38 0.65 -2.81
CA ALA A 74 17.47 0.43 -1.36
C ALA A 74 16.16 0.77 -0.63
N LEU A 75 15.25 1.54 -1.23
CA LEU A 75 13.91 1.83 -0.72
C LEU A 75 12.88 0.77 -1.13
N ASP A 76 13.24 -0.51 -1.12
CA ASP A 76 12.33 -1.59 -1.55
C ASP A 76 11.17 -1.75 -0.54
N PRO A 77 9.94 -1.35 -0.88
CA PRO A 77 8.82 -1.30 0.08
C PRO A 77 8.38 -2.68 0.53
N ALA A 78 8.65 -3.72 -0.28
CA ALA A 78 8.35 -5.10 0.05
C ALA A 78 9.13 -5.58 1.29
N THR A 79 10.38 -5.16 1.44
CA THR A 79 11.23 -5.49 2.60
C THR A 79 10.70 -4.81 3.85
N THR A 80 10.28 -3.56 3.73
CA THR A 80 9.64 -2.80 4.82
C THR A 80 8.32 -3.44 5.25
N LEU A 81 7.47 -3.83 4.31
CA LEU A 81 6.19 -4.49 4.60
C LEU A 81 6.38 -5.86 5.26
N ARG A 82 7.37 -6.63 4.80
CA ARG A 82 7.71 -7.93 5.39
C ARG A 82 8.21 -7.80 6.83
N ARG A 83 9.06 -6.80 7.10
CA ARG A 83 9.48 -6.45 8.45
C ARG A 83 8.29 -6.11 9.34
N PHE A 84 7.32 -5.34 8.84
CA PHE A 84 6.10 -5.03 9.60
C PHE A 84 5.23 -6.26 9.84
N LEU A 85 5.14 -7.18 8.90
CA LEU A 85 4.38 -8.42 9.05
C LEU A 85 5.03 -9.37 10.06
N ASP A 86 6.35 -9.50 10.06
CA ASP A 86 7.10 -10.30 11.04
C ASP A 86 7.06 -9.69 12.45
N GLU A 87 6.90 -8.36 12.56
CA GLU A 87 6.82 -7.65 13.85
C GLU A 87 5.40 -7.63 14.45
N VAL A 88 4.38 -8.19 13.77
CA VAL A 88 3.06 -8.47 14.37
C VAL A 88 3.12 -9.83 15.07
N PRO A 89 3.25 -9.88 16.42
CA PRO A 89 3.25 -11.16 17.12
C PRO A 89 1.90 -11.86 16.96
N PRO A 90 1.86 -13.18 16.70
CA PRO A 90 0.62 -13.94 16.56
C PRO A 90 -0.03 -14.20 17.92
N SER A 91 -0.40 -13.19 18.70
CA SER A 91 -1.18 -13.37 19.94
C SER A 91 -1.88 -12.09 20.38
N SER A 92 -3.14 -11.90 19.97
CA SER A 92 -4.18 -11.30 20.82
C SER A 92 -5.55 -11.60 20.20
N PRO A 93 -6.35 -12.52 20.76
CA PRO A 93 -7.74 -12.68 20.37
C PRO A 93 -8.48 -11.35 20.58
N PRO A 94 -9.41 -10.97 19.68
CA PRO A 94 -10.13 -9.71 19.80
C PRO A 94 -10.91 -9.72 21.12
N ALA A 95 -10.56 -8.81 22.03
CA ALA A 95 -11.37 -8.45 23.19
C ALA A 95 -12.76 -7.84 22.82
N LEU A 96 -13.16 -7.94 21.54
CA LEU A 96 -14.45 -7.53 21.00
C LEU A 96 -15.60 -8.44 21.45
N VAL A 97 -15.33 -9.56 22.13
CA VAL A 97 -16.37 -10.50 22.60
C VAL A 97 -16.74 -10.32 24.08
N ALA A 98 -15.94 -9.60 24.88
CA ALA A 98 -16.16 -9.47 26.32
C ALA A 98 -17.07 -8.28 26.73
N ALA A 99 -17.35 -7.34 25.82
CA ALA A 99 -18.17 -6.16 26.13
C ALA A 99 -19.66 -6.33 25.79
N SER A 100 -20.10 -7.54 25.41
CA SER A 100 -21.45 -7.81 24.88
C SER A 100 -22.33 -8.65 25.82
N SER A 101 -22.18 -8.53 27.14
CA SER A 101 -23.14 -9.06 28.11
C SER A 101 -23.62 -7.96 29.07
N SER A 102 -24.71 -7.29 28.65
CA SER A 102 -25.92 -6.80 29.38
C SER A 102 -25.94 -6.78 30.93
N PRO A 103 -26.92 -6.13 31.61
CA PRO A 103 -27.63 -4.85 31.40
C PRO A 103 -27.77 -4.04 32.72
N ALA A 104 -28.09 -2.74 32.64
CA ALA A 104 -28.70 -2.02 33.78
C ALA A 104 -29.56 -0.87 33.25
N ILE A 105 -30.80 -1.19 32.89
CA ILE A 105 -31.87 -0.20 32.72
C ILE A 105 -32.55 -0.11 34.08
N ASP A 106 -32.43 1.04 34.72
CA ASP A 106 -33.06 1.39 35.99
C ASP A 106 -34.37 2.14 35.71
N PRO A 107 -35.55 1.55 35.94
CA PRO A 107 -36.83 2.20 35.65
C PRO A 107 -37.44 2.96 36.84
N ASP A 108 -36.71 3.21 37.94
CA ASP A 108 -37.27 3.87 39.15
C ASP A 108 -36.64 5.25 39.44
N ALA A 109 -36.77 6.16 38.47
CA ALA A 109 -36.61 7.59 38.72
C ALA A 109 -37.97 8.27 38.52
N THR A 110 -38.80 8.19 39.56
CA THR A 110 -39.99 9.05 39.78
C THR A 110 -39.56 10.48 40.10
#